data_AF-A0A3Q2NRI0-F1
#
_entry.id   AF-A0A3Q2NRI0-F1
#
_cell.length_a   1.000
_cell.length_b   1.000
_cell.length_c   1.000
_cell.angle_alpha   90.00
_cell.angle_beta   90.00
_cell.angle_gamma   90.00
#
_symmetry.space_group_name_H-M   'P 1'
#
loop_
_entity.id
_entity.type
_entity.pdbx_description
1 polymer ?
#
loop_
_entity_poly.entity_id
_entity_poly.type
_entity_poly.pdbx_seq_one_letter_code
_entity_poly.pdbx_strand_id
1 'polypeptide(L)'
;PFILLRFIILLICTFYLFLICLPLWIYYCNYVTMFCVCALEGRRNALQDYQKSDGIQLVVVSPDSSLLTKSRKLSVTKCAKTCSRGKRLPFTCRAFLYDHRSRKCQWLSFDRNSPGAQIHQNVYYDLYQKKDYVRECIVGTGENYRGWRSVTVSGILCQAWASPIPHEHTYHPKRYKKKDLRGNYCRNPDNSTIGPWCFTTDPRPHLRHQECGIPQCSQGRLCARIYLCMRTFILK
;
A
#
# COMPACT_ATOMS: atom_id res chain seq x y z
N PRO A 1 -30.81 -52.88 34.96
CA PRO A 1 -30.48 -52.97 33.51
C PRO A 1 -31.03 -51.81 32.66
N PHE A 2 -32.35 -51.53 32.68
CA PHE A 2 -32.98 -50.51 31.83
C PHE A 2 -32.60 -49.06 32.15
N ILE A 3 -32.37 -48.73 33.42
CA ILE A 3 -31.97 -47.38 33.86
C ILE A 3 -30.54 -47.07 33.41
N LEU A 4 -29.62 -48.03 33.56
CA LEU A 4 -28.22 -47.90 33.12
C LEU A 4 -28.12 -47.72 31.60
N LEU A 5 -28.92 -48.45 30.83
CA LEU A 5 -28.99 -48.32 29.37
C LEU A 5 -29.50 -46.94 28.94
N ARG A 6 -30.52 -46.39 29.63
CA ARG A 6 -31.01 -45.02 29.39
C ARG A 6 -29.94 -43.96 29.68
N PHE A 7 -29.20 -44.11 30.77
CA PHE A 7 -28.10 -43.19 31.11
C PHE A 7 -26.96 -43.24 30.08
N ILE A 8 -26.60 -44.43 29.61
CA ILE A 8 -25.58 -44.60 28.56
C ILE A 8 -26.04 -43.98 27.24
N ILE A 9 -27.30 -44.18 26.84
CA ILE A 9 -27.85 -43.56 25.62
C ILE A 9 -27.88 -42.03 25.73
N LEU A 10 -28.24 -41.47 26.89
CA LEU A 10 -28.20 -40.02 27.14
C LEU A 10 -26.78 -39.46 27.06
N LEU A 11 -25.78 -40.14 27.65
CA LEU A 11 -24.37 -39.75 27.57
C LEU A 11 -23.82 -39.82 26.15
N ILE A 12 -24.20 -40.84 25.38
CA ILE A 12 -23.81 -40.97 23.97
C ILE A 12 -24.47 -39.85 23.16
N CYS A 13 -25.78 -39.61 23.32
CA CYS A 13 -26.47 -38.54 22.61
C CYS A 13 -25.91 -37.15 22.93
N THR A 14 -25.57 -36.86 24.20
CA THR A 14 -24.95 -35.57 24.57
C THR A 14 -23.52 -35.45 24.04
N PHE A 15 -22.74 -36.53 24.05
CA PHE A 15 -21.40 -36.55 23.45
C PHE A 15 -21.42 -36.38 21.92
N TYR A 16 -22.35 -37.03 21.23
CA TYR A 16 -22.56 -36.85 19.78
C TYR A 16 -23.07 -35.44 19.44
N LEU A 17 -23.98 -34.88 20.24
CA LEU A 17 -24.43 -33.50 20.06
C LEU A 17 -23.28 -32.51 20.25
N PHE A 18 -22.40 -32.75 21.23
CA PHE A 18 -21.19 -31.95 21.45
C PHE A 18 -20.21 -32.07 20.27
N LEU A 19 -19.97 -33.28 19.76
CA LEU A 19 -19.12 -33.54 18.58
C LEU A 19 -19.64 -32.87 17.30
N ILE A 20 -20.96 -32.76 17.12
CA ILE A 20 -21.58 -32.13 15.94
C ILE A 20 -21.63 -30.60 16.08
N CYS A 21 -21.91 -30.09 17.28
CA CYS A 21 -22.08 -28.65 17.52
C CYS A 21 -20.76 -27.90 17.71
N LEU A 22 -19.70 -28.54 18.23
CA LEU A 22 -18.36 -27.95 18.36
C LEU A 22 -17.78 -27.42 17.04
N PRO A 23 -17.73 -28.18 15.93
CA PRO A 23 -17.17 -27.70 14.67
C PRO A 23 -18.01 -26.57 14.05
N LEU A 24 -19.34 -26.59 14.23
CA LEU A 24 -20.23 -25.51 13.81
C LEU A 24 -20.04 -24.24 14.65
N TRP A 25 -19.81 -24.38 15.96
CA TRP A 25 -19.47 -23.27 16.85
C TRP A 25 -18.11 -22.68 16.51
N ILE A 26 -17.09 -23.52 16.30
CA ILE A 26 -15.75 -23.08 15.86
C ILE A 26 -15.84 -22.39 14.50
N TYR A 27 -16.61 -22.93 13.55
CA TYR A 27 -16.85 -22.30 12.25
C TYR A 27 -17.54 -20.93 12.41
N TYR A 28 -18.57 -20.84 13.24
CA TYR A 28 -19.26 -19.58 13.54
C TYR A 28 -18.32 -18.56 14.21
N CYS A 29 -17.53 -18.97 15.20
CA CYS A 29 -16.53 -18.11 15.84
C CYS A 29 -15.46 -17.64 14.84
N ASN A 30 -14.98 -18.50 13.94
CA ASN A 30 -14.02 -18.12 12.90
C ASN A 30 -14.63 -17.19 11.85
N TYR A 31 -15.90 -17.41 11.49
CA TYR A 31 -16.63 -16.53 10.59
C TYR A 31 -16.90 -15.16 11.23
N VAL A 32 -17.31 -15.12 12.51
CA VAL A 32 -17.53 -13.89 13.27
C VAL A 32 -16.21 -13.15 13.50
N THR A 33 -15.11 -13.85 13.83
CA THR A 33 -13.79 -13.20 13.96
C THR A 33 -13.29 -12.69 12.63
N MET A 34 -13.44 -13.43 11.53
CA MET A 34 -13.16 -12.92 10.17
C MET A 34 -14.02 -11.71 9.83
N PHE A 35 -15.33 -11.77 10.11
CA PHE A 35 -16.23 -10.65 9.89
C PHE A 35 -15.86 -9.43 10.76
N CYS A 36 -15.43 -9.64 12.01
CA CYS A 36 -14.92 -8.60 12.89
C CYS A 36 -13.58 -8.04 12.39
N VAL A 37 -12.65 -8.87 11.92
CA VAL A 37 -11.38 -8.42 11.32
C VAL A 37 -11.65 -7.61 10.05
N CYS A 38 -12.55 -8.07 9.17
CA CYS A 38 -13.01 -7.34 8.00
C CYS A 38 -13.77 -6.04 8.36
N ALA A 39 -14.56 -6.03 9.43
CA ALA A 39 -15.26 -4.84 9.91
C ALA A 39 -14.28 -3.82 10.53
N LEU A 40 -13.23 -4.28 11.20
CA LEU A 40 -12.12 -3.46 11.71
C LEU A 40 -11.23 -2.93 10.58
N GLU A 41 -11.05 -3.69 9.49
CA GLU A 41 -10.46 -3.25 8.21
C GLU A 41 -11.21 -2.01 7.66
N GLY A 42 -12.55 -1.98 7.83
CA GLY A 42 -13.42 -0.86 7.46
C GLY A 42 -13.27 0.41 8.31
N ARG A 43 -12.65 0.33 9.50
CA ARG A 43 -12.29 1.47 10.37
C ARG A 43 -10.79 1.75 10.38
N ARG A 44 -10.05 1.39 9.33
CA ARG A 44 -8.62 1.75 9.19
C ARG A 44 -8.42 3.26 9.36
N ASN A 45 -7.57 3.63 10.32
CA ASN A 45 -7.16 5.00 10.51
C ASN A 45 -6.29 5.41 9.31
N ALA A 46 -6.75 6.36 8.50
CA ALA A 46 -6.06 6.82 7.29
C ALA A 46 -4.61 7.27 7.56
N LEU A 47 -4.27 7.63 8.81
CA LEU A 47 -2.88 7.97 9.18
C LEU A 47 -1.91 6.78 9.10
N GLN A 48 -2.40 5.54 9.20
CA GLN A 48 -1.55 4.34 9.09
C GLN A 48 -0.92 4.19 7.70
N ASP A 49 -1.51 4.82 6.68
CA ASP A 49 -1.00 4.83 5.30
C ASP A 49 0.13 5.84 5.09
N TYR A 50 0.46 6.65 6.10
CA TYR A 50 1.46 7.70 5.99
C TYR A 50 2.67 7.42 6.89
N GLN A 51 3.84 7.82 6.40
CA GLN A 51 5.05 7.99 7.18
C GLN A 51 5.10 9.44 7.68
N LYS A 52 5.12 9.62 8.99
CA LYS A 52 5.23 10.93 9.65
C LYS A 52 6.70 11.32 9.80
N SER A 53 7.01 12.59 9.65
CA SER A 53 8.26 13.19 10.10
C SER A 53 7.97 14.51 10.81
N ASP A 54 8.37 14.58 12.08
CA ASP A 54 8.12 15.71 12.97
C ASP A 54 9.05 16.88 12.64
N GLY A 55 8.51 18.12 12.64
CA GLY A 55 9.31 19.32 12.45
C GLY A 55 9.99 19.43 11.09
N ILE A 56 9.44 18.78 10.06
CA ILE A 56 9.96 18.78 8.70
C ILE A 56 8.97 19.45 7.76
N GLN A 57 9.47 20.37 6.94
CA GLN A 57 8.75 21.00 5.85
C GLN A 57 9.38 20.61 4.50
N LEU A 58 8.54 20.15 3.57
CA LEU A 58 8.95 19.86 2.21
C LEU A 58 8.54 21.03 1.31
N VAL A 59 9.52 21.62 0.63
CA VAL A 59 9.37 22.78 -0.27
C VAL A 59 9.90 22.41 -1.65
N VAL A 60 9.39 23.03 -2.71
CA VAL A 60 9.91 22.87 -4.08
C VAL A 60 10.30 24.24 -4.60
N VAL A 61 11.48 24.36 -5.21
CA VAL A 61 12.08 25.62 -5.70
C VAL A 61 11.50 26.05 -7.08
N SER A 62 10.36 25.51 -7.49
CA SER A 62 9.74 25.83 -8.79
C SER A 62 8.91 27.13 -8.72
N PRO A 63 8.88 27.97 -9.78
CA PRO A 63 8.04 29.18 -9.84
C PRO A 63 6.54 28.90 -9.70
N ASP A 64 6.09 27.67 -9.94
CA ASP A 64 4.70 27.25 -9.78
C ASP A 64 4.38 26.91 -8.31
N SER A 65 4.19 27.97 -7.51
CA SER A 65 3.56 27.92 -6.18
C SER A 65 2.11 27.37 -6.19
N SER A 66 1.59 27.01 -7.38
CA SER A 66 0.21 26.62 -7.69
C SER A 66 -0.17 25.21 -7.22
N LEU A 67 0.78 24.39 -6.75
CA LEU A 67 0.54 23.00 -6.37
C LEU A 67 0.32 22.78 -4.87
N LEU A 68 0.32 23.85 -4.08
CA LEU A 68 0.06 23.81 -2.65
C LEU A 68 -1.38 24.24 -2.36
N THR A 69 -2.24 23.30 -2.01
CA THR A 69 -3.62 23.65 -1.60
C THR A 69 -3.68 23.81 -0.08
N LYS A 70 -4.04 25.01 0.39
CA LYS A 70 -4.25 25.28 1.83
C LYS A 70 -5.68 24.96 2.23
N SER A 71 -5.86 24.25 3.34
CA SER A 71 -7.18 23.90 3.87
C SER A 71 -7.74 24.95 4.84
N ARG A 72 -9.06 24.89 5.09
CA ARG A 72 -9.66 25.42 6.32
C ARG A 72 -9.15 24.64 7.54
N LYS A 73 -9.45 25.11 8.76
CA LYS A 73 -9.08 24.41 10.00
C LYS A 73 -9.59 22.97 9.96
N LEU A 74 -8.70 22.00 10.14
CA LEU A 74 -9.00 20.58 9.95
C LEU A 74 -8.14 19.71 10.87
N SER A 75 -8.67 18.54 11.27
CA SER A 75 -7.88 17.56 12.00
C SER A 75 -6.91 16.83 11.06
N VAL A 76 -5.78 16.38 11.62
CA VAL A 76 -4.75 15.61 10.89
C VAL A 76 -5.37 14.40 10.17
N THR A 77 -6.22 13.65 10.86
CA THR A 77 -6.94 12.48 10.31
C THR A 77 -7.81 12.84 9.11
N LYS A 78 -8.45 14.00 9.12
CA LYS A 78 -9.28 14.45 7.99
C LYS A 78 -8.42 14.90 6.82
N CYS A 79 -7.23 15.44 7.06
CA CYS A 79 -6.26 15.76 6.00
C CYS A 79 -5.74 14.52 5.30
N ALA A 80 -5.38 13.49 6.08
CA ALA A 80 -5.03 12.18 5.56
C ALA A 80 -6.16 11.57 4.73
N LYS A 81 -7.41 11.61 5.22
CA LYS A 81 -8.58 11.12 4.46
C LYS A 81 -8.78 11.86 3.13
N THR A 82 -8.61 13.18 3.10
CA THR A 82 -8.73 13.97 1.87
C THR A 82 -7.63 13.60 0.87
N CYS A 83 -6.39 13.47 1.33
CA CYS A 83 -5.26 13.08 0.48
C CYS A 83 -5.38 11.64 -0.05
N SER A 84 -5.83 10.69 0.78
CA SER A 84 -6.02 9.29 0.37
C SER A 84 -7.13 9.12 -0.66
N ARG A 85 -8.24 9.86 -0.52
CA ARG A 85 -9.40 9.75 -1.43
C ARG A 85 -9.13 10.29 -2.83
N GLY A 86 -8.21 11.24 -2.99
CA GLY A 86 -7.76 11.77 -4.30
C GLY A 86 -8.79 12.57 -5.12
N LYS A 87 -10.09 12.26 -5.02
CA LYS A 87 -11.17 12.86 -5.82
C LYS A 87 -11.46 14.34 -5.54
N ARG A 88 -10.88 14.93 -4.49
CA ARG A 88 -11.15 16.31 -4.06
C ARG A 88 -10.01 17.28 -4.37
N LEU A 89 -8.89 16.79 -4.86
CA LEU A 89 -7.70 17.58 -5.16
C LEU A 89 -7.48 17.58 -6.68
N PRO A 90 -7.02 18.70 -7.26
CA PRO A 90 -6.78 18.79 -8.71
C PRO A 90 -5.57 17.95 -9.18
N PHE A 91 -4.85 17.34 -8.25
CA PHE A 91 -3.64 16.54 -8.49
C PHE A 91 -3.62 15.28 -7.63
N THR A 92 -2.73 14.35 -7.99
CA THR A 92 -2.45 13.16 -7.17
C THR A 92 -1.71 13.57 -5.91
N CYS A 93 -2.39 13.51 -4.77
CA CYS A 93 -1.78 13.81 -3.47
C CYS A 93 -0.78 12.72 -3.07
N ARG A 94 0.48 13.12 -2.85
CA ARG A 94 1.59 12.24 -2.44
C ARG A 94 1.97 12.44 -0.99
N ALA A 95 1.91 13.67 -0.52
CA ALA A 95 2.20 14.05 0.85
C ALA A 95 1.30 15.21 1.29
N PHE A 96 1.29 15.51 2.59
CA PHE A 96 0.72 16.74 3.11
C PHE A 96 1.53 17.25 4.30
N LEU A 97 1.54 18.56 4.49
CA LEU A 97 2.07 19.23 5.68
C LEU A 97 0.92 19.58 6.61
N TYR A 98 1.11 19.36 7.91
CA TYR A 98 0.20 19.79 8.96
C TYR A 98 0.83 20.93 9.75
N ASP A 99 0.16 22.08 9.78
CA ASP A 99 0.55 23.22 10.62
C ASP A 99 -0.16 23.11 11.98
N HIS A 100 0.60 22.88 13.03
CA HIS A 100 0.06 22.77 14.39
C HIS A 100 -0.49 24.09 14.93
N ARG A 101 0.09 25.23 14.52
CA ARG A 101 -0.35 26.55 15.01
C ARG A 101 -1.68 26.93 14.42
N SER A 102 -1.83 26.80 13.10
CA SER A 102 -3.05 27.21 12.41
C SER A 102 -4.11 26.10 12.30
N ARG A 103 -3.76 24.85 12.65
CA ARG A 103 -4.55 23.63 12.45
C ARG A 103 -4.99 23.48 10.99
N LYS A 104 -4.12 23.81 10.05
CA LYS A 104 -4.38 23.75 8.60
C LYS A 104 -3.46 22.73 7.94
N CYS A 105 -3.91 22.26 6.79
CA CYS A 105 -3.20 21.27 5.98
C CYS A 105 -2.81 21.87 4.65
N GLN A 106 -1.64 21.49 4.19
CA GLN A 106 -1.14 21.83 2.86
C GLN A 106 -0.91 20.53 2.10
N TRP A 107 -1.73 20.23 1.09
CA TRP A 107 -1.55 19.01 0.30
C TRP A 107 -0.53 19.23 -0.80
N LEU A 108 0.35 18.24 -0.97
CA LEU A 108 1.47 18.26 -1.90
C LEU A 108 1.26 17.23 -3.01
N SER A 109 1.53 17.65 -4.25
CA SER A 109 1.58 16.77 -5.43
C SER A 109 2.93 16.04 -5.56
N PHE A 110 3.92 16.40 -4.75
CA PHE A 110 5.28 15.90 -4.77
C PHE A 110 5.68 15.21 -3.46
N ASP A 111 6.75 14.42 -3.54
CA ASP A 111 7.37 13.69 -2.44
C ASP A 111 8.84 14.11 -2.30
N ARG A 112 9.55 13.57 -1.30
CA ARG A 112 10.96 13.94 -1.04
C ARG A 112 11.93 13.62 -2.19
N ASN A 113 11.55 12.72 -3.10
CA ASN A 113 12.36 12.30 -4.23
C ASN A 113 11.93 13.00 -5.53
N SER A 114 11.00 13.96 -5.44
CA SER A 114 10.64 14.77 -6.60
C SER A 114 11.78 15.72 -6.99
N PRO A 115 11.98 15.96 -8.30
CA PRO A 115 12.95 16.94 -8.77
C PRO A 115 12.70 18.32 -8.16
N GLY A 116 13.74 18.94 -7.61
CA GLY A 116 13.66 20.27 -6.98
C GLY A 116 12.99 20.29 -5.60
N ALA A 117 12.65 19.14 -5.01
CA ALA A 117 12.17 19.06 -3.64
C ALA A 117 13.33 19.25 -2.64
N GLN A 118 13.16 20.17 -1.71
CA GLN A 118 14.10 20.46 -0.63
C GLN A 118 13.42 20.26 0.73
N ILE A 119 14.18 19.70 1.66
CA ILE A 119 13.74 19.43 3.02
C ILE A 119 14.26 20.55 3.91
N HIS A 120 13.36 21.25 4.57
CA HIS A 120 13.67 22.29 5.55
C HIS A 120 13.22 21.83 6.95
N GLN A 121 14.02 22.12 7.96
CA GLN A 121 13.61 21.94 9.35
C GLN A 121 12.70 23.10 9.76
N ASN A 122 11.49 22.77 10.20
CA ASN A 122 10.52 23.74 10.66
C ASN A 122 9.60 23.11 11.71
N VAL A 123 9.81 23.47 12.97
CA VAL A 123 9.12 22.90 14.15
C VAL A 123 7.59 23.07 14.09
N TYR A 124 7.10 24.02 13.29
CA TYR A 124 5.66 24.28 13.18
C TYR A 124 4.92 23.30 12.26
N TYR A 125 5.66 22.58 11.40
CA TYR A 125 5.10 21.69 10.40
C TYR A 125 5.49 20.23 10.64
N ASP A 126 4.50 19.35 10.53
CA ASP A 126 4.73 17.91 10.41
C ASP A 126 4.47 17.45 8.99
N LEU A 127 5.39 16.66 8.44
CA LEU A 127 5.28 16.07 7.11
C LEU A 127 4.68 14.67 7.19
N TYR A 128 3.65 14.43 6.38
CA TYR A 128 3.01 13.13 6.22
C TYR A 128 3.12 12.68 4.76
N GLN A 129 3.95 11.69 4.49
CA GLN A 129 4.15 11.13 3.14
C GLN A 129 3.41 9.80 3.02
N LYS A 130 2.69 9.56 1.92
CA LYS A 130 2.06 8.25 1.71
C LYS A 130 3.12 7.16 1.60
N LYS A 131 2.90 6.05 2.32
CA LYS A 131 3.80 4.89 2.34
C LYS A 131 4.04 4.32 0.95
N ASP A 132 3.08 4.41 0.03
CA ASP A 132 3.23 3.89 -1.33
C ASP A 132 4.39 4.53 -2.11
N TYR A 133 4.75 5.79 -1.82
CA TYR A 133 5.82 6.52 -2.52
C TYR A 133 7.18 6.42 -1.83
N VAL A 134 7.21 6.00 -0.55
CA VAL A 134 8.45 5.87 0.25
C VAL A 134 8.84 4.42 0.54
N ARG A 135 7.95 3.45 0.29
CA ARG A 135 8.22 2.02 0.48
C ARG A 135 9.32 1.54 -0.46
N GLU A 136 10.22 0.74 0.10
CA GLU A 136 11.30 0.05 -0.62
C GLU A 136 11.00 -1.43 -0.87
N CYS A 137 9.75 -1.83 -0.71
CA CYS A 137 9.29 -3.21 -0.86
C CYS A 137 7.94 -3.28 -1.56
N ILE A 138 7.62 -4.44 -2.13
CA ILE A 138 6.37 -4.71 -2.86
C ILE A 138 5.46 -5.69 -2.10
N VAL A 139 4.17 -5.70 -2.44
CA VAL A 139 3.20 -6.67 -1.92
C VAL A 139 2.57 -7.36 -3.12
N GLY A 140 2.59 -8.69 -3.15
CA GLY A 140 2.11 -9.46 -4.29
C GLY A 140 2.94 -9.17 -5.54
N THR A 141 2.29 -8.84 -6.65
CA THR A 141 2.94 -8.46 -7.92
C THR A 141 3.56 -7.06 -7.90
N GLY A 142 3.27 -6.22 -6.89
CA GLY A 142 3.75 -4.84 -6.90
C GLY A 142 3.08 -3.94 -7.95
N GLU A 143 1.88 -4.30 -8.43
CA GLU A 143 1.08 -3.46 -9.36
C GLU A 143 0.88 -2.02 -8.84
N ASN A 144 0.70 -1.89 -7.51
CA ASN A 144 0.50 -0.62 -6.83
C ASN A 144 1.79 0.00 -6.29
N TYR A 145 2.96 -0.54 -6.66
CA TYR A 145 4.24 0.02 -6.24
C TYR A 145 4.45 1.41 -6.84
N ARG A 146 4.68 2.41 -5.99
CA ARG A 146 4.93 3.81 -6.39
C ARG A 146 6.23 4.37 -5.82
N GLY A 147 7.12 3.50 -5.37
CA GLY A 147 8.41 3.90 -4.80
C GLY A 147 9.35 4.50 -5.85
N TRP A 148 10.56 4.83 -5.40
CA TRP A 148 11.52 5.66 -6.14
C TRP A 148 12.67 4.86 -6.77
N ARG A 149 12.68 3.52 -6.66
CA ARG A 149 13.70 2.67 -7.29
C ARG A 149 13.69 2.88 -8.80
N SER A 150 14.86 3.11 -9.39
CA SER A 150 15.07 3.46 -10.81
C SER A 150 16.23 2.67 -11.45
N VAL A 151 16.60 1.55 -10.83
CA VAL A 151 17.72 0.70 -11.26
C VAL A 151 17.24 -0.75 -11.27
N THR A 152 17.65 -1.51 -12.29
CA THR A 152 17.30 -2.91 -12.47
C THR A 152 18.08 -3.83 -11.52
N VAL A 153 17.71 -5.11 -11.45
CA VAL A 153 18.45 -6.13 -10.68
C VAL A 153 19.92 -6.26 -11.11
N SER A 154 20.23 -6.02 -12.39
CA SER A 154 21.60 -6.03 -12.91
C SER A 154 22.32 -4.69 -12.79
N GLY A 155 21.75 -3.71 -12.08
CA GLY A 155 22.38 -2.42 -11.86
C GLY A 155 22.24 -1.43 -13.02
N ILE A 156 21.39 -1.71 -14.02
CA ILE A 156 21.21 -0.83 -15.18
C ILE A 156 20.22 0.26 -14.84
N LEU A 157 20.54 1.51 -15.18
CA LEU A 157 19.64 2.64 -14.99
C LEU A 157 18.40 2.46 -15.87
N CYS A 158 17.22 2.68 -15.29
CA CYS A 158 15.97 2.66 -16.02
C CYS A 158 15.88 3.85 -17.00
N GLN A 159 15.33 3.58 -18.17
CA GLN A 159 14.84 4.57 -19.12
C GLN A 159 13.59 5.26 -18.55
N ALA A 160 13.45 6.56 -18.82
CA ALA A 160 12.25 7.30 -18.44
C ALA A 160 11.02 6.82 -19.23
N TRP A 161 9.89 6.58 -18.57
CA TRP A 161 8.64 6.14 -19.22
C TRP A 161 8.08 7.12 -20.25
N ALA A 162 8.49 8.39 -20.20
CA ALA A 162 8.13 9.38 -21.20
C ALA A 162 9.09 9.40 -22.40
N SER A 163 10.30 8.84 -22.25
CA SER A 163 11.31 8.78 -23.29
C SER A 163 11.04 7.61 -24.23
N PRO A 164 11.12 7.79 -25.56
CA PRO A 164 11.11 6.69 -26.51
C PRO A 164 12.51 6.08 -26.75
N ILE A 165 13.56 6.57 -26.08
CA ILE A 165 14.96 6.19 -26.30
C ILE A 165 15.57 5.60 -25.02
N PRO A 166 16.39 4.53 -25.10
CA PRO A 166 16.76 3.76 -26.31
C PRO A 166 15.67 2.81 -26.82
N HIS A 167 14.71 2.43 -25.96
CA HIS A 167 13.68 1.46 -26.29
C HIS A 167 12.35 2.14 -26.53
N GLU A 168 11.90 2.17 -27.79
CA GLU A 168 10.56 2.70 -28.12
C GLU A 168 9.47 1.80 -27.54
N HIS A 169 8.40 2.35 -26.97
CA HIS A 169 7.34 1.57 -26.32
C HIS A 169 6.00 2.29 -26.23
N THR A 170 4.92 1.55 -25.92
CA THR A 170 3.54 2.10 -25.82
C THR A 170 3.14 2.54 -24.40
N TYR A 171 4.00 2.30 -23.39
CA TYR A 171 3.76 2.61 -21.97
C TYR A 171 3.95 4.09 -21.62
N HIS A 172 3.17 4.96 -22.25
CA HIS A 172 3.26 6.39 -21.98
C HIS A 172 2.43 6.82 -20.76
N PRO A 173 2.91 7.77 -19.94
CA PRO A 173 2.20 8.22 -18.73
C PRO A 173 0.82 8.84 -19.02
N LYS A 174 0.67 9.46 -20.20
CA LYS A 174 -0.61 10.01 -20.68
C LYS A 174 -1.68 8.93 -20.89
N ARG A 175 -1.28 7.74 -21.32
CA ARG A 175 -2.16 6.58 -21.54
C ARG A 175 -2.43 5.84 -20.23
N TYR A 176 -1.41 5.65 -19.40
CA TYR A 176 -1.49 4.90 -18.14
C TYR A 176 -1.56 5.80 -16.90
N LYS A 177 -2.52 6.75 -16.87
CA LYS A 177 -2.62 7.79 -15.82
C LYS A 177 -2.67 7.25 -14.38
N LYS A 178 -3.24 6.05 -14.17
CA LYS A 178 -3.39 5.44 -12.84
C LYS A 178 -2.14 4.70 -12.35
N LYS A 179 -1.19 4.39 -13.24
CA LYS A 179 -0.01 3.56 -12.93
C LYS A 179 1.20 4.36 -12.42
N ASP A 180 1.11 5.69 -12.37
CA ASP A 180 2.21 6.59 -11.93
C ASP A 180 3.54 6.27 -12.63
N LEU A 181 3.50 6.18 -13.96
CA LEU A 181 4.69 6.04 -14.81
C LEU A 181 5.48 7.38 -14.81
N ARG A 182 6.07 7.75 -13.69
CA ARG A 182 6.79 9.02 -13.50
C ARG A 182 8.30 8.79 -13.59
N GLY A 183 9.00 9.71 -14.26
CA GLY A 183 10.45 9.63 -14.41
C GLY A 183 10.87 8.28 -15.00
N ASN A 184 11.86 7.66 -14.38
CA ASN A 184 12.37 6.33 -14.72
C ASN A 184 12.17 5.32 -13.58
N TYR A 185 11.12 5.48 -12.76
CA TYR A 185 10.92 4.58 -11.63
C TYR A 185 10.36 3.22 -12.04
N CYS A 186 10.77 2.15 -11.38
CA CYS A 186 10.27 0.81 -11.59
C CYS A 186 8.75 0.73 -11.34
N ARG A 187 8.00 0.15 -12.28
CA ARG A 187 6.53 0.02 -12.20
C ARG A 187 6.10 -1.32 -12.77
N ASN A 188 4.89 -1.74 -12.42
CA ASN A 188 4.29 -2.97 -12.97
C ASN A 188 2.93 -2.65 -13.64
N PRO A 189 2.93 -2.02 -14.83
CA PRO A 189 1.71 -1.61 -15.50
C PRO A 189 0.88 -2.79 -16.04
N ASP A 190 1.54 -3.89 -16.40
CA ASP A 190 1.00 -5.13 -16.99
C ASP A 190 0.65 -6.21 -15.96
N ASN A 191 0.88 -5.95 -14.67
CA ASN A 191 0.62 -6.89 -13.58
C ASN A 191 1.40 -8.21 -13.73
N SER A 192 2.63 -8.13 -14.22
CA SER A 192 3.56 -9.26 -14.33
C SER A 192 3.84 -9.89 -12.97
N THR A 193 3.98 -11.22 -12.94
CA THR A 193 4.30 -12.00 -11.72
C THR A 193 5.73 -11.80 -11.23
N ILE A 194 6.63 -11.37 -12.13
CA ILE A 194 8.05 -11.08 -11.84
C ILE A 194 8.18 -9.84 -10.94
N GLY A 195 7.21 -8.92 -11.01
CA GLY A 195 7.17 -7.71 -10.20
C GLY A 195 7.42 -6.43 -11.00
N PRO A 196 7.76 -5.32 -10.33
CA PRO A 196 8.05 -4.07 -11.02
C PRO A 196 9.32 -4.14 -11.87
N TRP A 197 9.20 -3.60 -13.07
CA TRP A 197 10.23 -3.58 -14.09
C TRP A 197 10.33 -2.18 -14.69
N CYS A 198 11.34 -1.98 -15.54
CA CYS A 198 11.47 -0.78 -16.35
C CYS A 198 12.14 -1.12 -17.68
N PHE A 199 11.97 -0.24 -18.68
CA PHE A 199 12.88 -0.23 -19.83
C PHE A 199 14.27 0.18 -19.36
N THR A 200 15.32 -0.38 -19.94
CA THR A 200 16.68 -0.07 -19.51
C THR A 200 17.29 1.03 -20.38
N THR A 201 18.38 1.64 -19.93
CA THR A 201 19.16 2.58 -20.74
C THR A 201 20.15 1.90 -21.67
N ASP A 202 20.26 0.57 -21.61
CA ASP A 202 21.16 -0.21 -22.45
C ASP A 202 20.50 -0.52 -23.80
N PRO A 203 21.09 -0.16 -24.95
CA PRO A 203 20.46 -0.33 -26.26
C PRO A 203 20.38 -1.80 -26.73
N ARG A 204 21.01 -2.75 -26.02
CA ARG A 204 21.02 -4.17 -26.43
C ARG A 204 19.59 -4.76 -26.42
N PRO A 205 19.16 -5.46 -27.49
CA PRO A 205 17.78 -5.95 -27.61
C PRO A 205 17.31 -6.88 -26.47
N HIS A 206 18.21 -7.73 -25.94
CA HIS A 206 17.91 -8.64 -24.83
C HIS A 206 17.78 -7.93 -23.47
N LEU A 207 18.22 -6.67 -23.37
CA LEU A 207 18.09 -5.81 -22.19
C LEU A 207 17.02 -4.75 -22.38
N ARG A 208 16.10 -4.92 -23.33
CA ARG A 208 15.03 -3.96 -23.60
C ARG A 208 14.26 -3.56 -22.35
N HIS A 209 13.90 -4.53 -21.52
CA HIS A 209 13.32 -4.31 -20.21
C HIS A 209 13.88 -5.33 -19.22
N GLN A 210 13.90 -4.97 -17.95
CA GLN A 210 14.35 -5.85 -16.90
C GLN A 210 13.61 -5.56 -15.59
N GLU A 211 13.47 -6.59 -14.76
CA GLU A 211 12.97 -6.45 -13.40
C GLU A 211 13.90 -5.62 -12.52
N CYS A 212 13.31 -4.99 -11.49
CA CYS A 212 14.07 -4.18 -10.54
C CYS A 212 14.46 -4.91 -9.24
N GLY A 213 14.07 -6.18 -9.08
CA GLY A 213 14.45 -6.97 -7.90
C GLY A 213 13.98 -6.38 -6.56
N ILE A 214 12.85 -5.67 -6.55
CA ILE A 214 12.33 -5.05 -5.33
C ILE A 214 11.83 -6.15 -4.38
N PRO A 215 12.31 -6.20 -3.12
CA PRO A 215 11.96 -7.29 -2.22
C PRO A 215 10.49 -7.25 -1.81
N GLN A 216 9.92 -8.41 -1.49
CA GLN A 216 8.60 -8.48 -0.86
C GLN A 216 8.66 -7.82 0.53
N CYS A 217 7.65 -7.02 0.85
CA CYS A 217 7.54 -6.46 2.17
C CYS A 217 7.45 -7.60 3.18
N SER A 218 8.23 -7.52 4.25
CA SER A 218 8.05 -8.33 5.45
C SER A 218 6.77 -7.89 6.17
N GLN A 219 5.62 -7.93 5.50
CA GLN A 219 4.34 -7.73 6.16
C GLN A 219 4.16 -8.89 7.12
N GLY A 220 4.00 -8.54 8.40
CA GLY A 220 3.83 -9.46 9.50
C GLY A 220 3.03 -10.68 9.08
N ARG A 221 3.69 -11.83 9.14
CA ARG A 221 3.18 -13.18 8.88
C ARG A 221 2.11 -13.57 9.91
N LEU A 222 1.16 -12.70 10.20
CA LEU A 222 0.02 -13.01 11.05
C LEU A 222 -1.18 -13.29 10.15
N CYS A 223 -1.57 -12.40 9.24
CA CYS A 223 -2.79 -12.63 8.45
C CYS A 223 -2.64 -13.76 7.39
N ALA A 224 -1.53 -13.79 6.63
CA ALA A 224 -1.31 -14.82 5.61
C ALA A 224 -0.98 -16.22 6.20
N ARG A 225 -0.26 -16.28 7.34
CA ARG A 225 -0.04 -17.56 8.05
C ARG A 225 -1.32 -18.10 8.66
N ILE A 226 -2.20 -17.24 9.20
CA ILE A 226 -3.51 -17.68 9.69
C ILE A 226 -4.36 -18.24 8.55
N TYR A 227 -4.38 -17.58 7.37
CA TYR A 227 -5.13 -18.06 6.21
C TYR A 227 -4.64 -19.43 5.69
N LEU A 228 -3.32 -19.62 5.58
CA LEU A 228 -2.73 -20.91 5.20
C LEU A 228 -2.92 -21.99 6.27
N CYS A 229 -2.80 -21.63 7.56
CA CYS A 229 -3.01 -22.55 8.68
C CYS A 229 -4.47 -23.03 8.75
N MET A 230 -5.45 -22.13 8.52
CA MET A 230 -6.86 -22.51 8.40
C MET A 230 -7.11 -23.43 7.21
N ARG A 231 -6.51 -23.15 6.05
CA ARG A 231 -6.71 -23.95 4.83
C ARG A 231 -6.15 -25.37 4.96
N THR A 232 -5.05 -25.56 5.68
CA THR A 232 -4.51 -26.89 6.02
C THR A 232 -5.33 -27.64 7.07
N PHE A 233 -6.08 -26.94 7.92
CA PHE A 233 -7.01 -27.56 8.89
C PHE A 233 -8.37 -27.91 8.28
N ILE A 234 -8.77 -27.26 7.18
CA ILE A 234 -10.05 -27.52 6.47
C ILE A 234 -9.96 -28.76 5.55
N LEU A 235 -8.76 -29.16 5.14
CA LEU A 235 -8.51 -30.29 4.21
C LEU A 235 -7.97 -31.56 4.90
N LYS A 236 -8.04 -31.63 6.23
CA LYS A 236 -7.75 -32.83 7.03
C LYS A 236 -8.96 -33.23 7.84
#